data_AF-A0A2R4RNF1-F1
#
_entry.id   AF-A0A2R4RNF1-F1
#
_cell.length_a   1.000
_cell.length_b   1.000
_cell.length_c   1.000
_cell.angle_alpha   90.00
_cell.angle_beta   90.00
_cell.angle_gamma   90.00
#
_symmetry.space_group_name_H-M   'P 1'
#
loop_
_entity.id
_entity.type
_entity.pdbx_description
1 polymer ?
#
loop_
_entity_poly.entity_id
_entity_poly.type
_entity_poly.pdbx_seq_one_letter_code
_entity_poly.pdbx_strand_id
1 'polypeptide(L)'
;VEKAGTMYVTGPEVVKTVLGEEISFEDLGGAMTHGTKSGVAHFVAQNEYQCMDYIKSLLSYIPQNNSEAPPAIKTSDDPNRLDNNLINIVPEDSLKPYDMKEIIYSILDDNKFFEIHELFAQNVVVGFGRMNG
;
A
#
# COMPACT_ATOMS: atom_id res chain seq x y z
N VAL A 1 -6.34 10.71 5.60
CA VAL A 1 -5.54 11.90 5.21
C VAL A 1 -4.83 12.38 6.46
N GLU A 2 -3.53 12.64 6.37
CA GLU A 2 -2.72 13.10 7.49
C GLU A 2 -3.33 14.36 8.14
N LYS A 3 -3.37 14.42 9.47
CA LYS A 3 -3.89 15.55 10.27
C LYS A 3 -5.36 15.94 10.04
N ALA A 4 -6.10 15.20 9.23
CA ALA A 4 -7.52 15.42 8.96
C ALA A 4 -8.38 14.18 9.21
N GLY A 5 -7.85 12.97 8.97
CA GLY A 5 -8.55 11.71 9.18
C GLY A 5 -8.24 11.11 10.56
N THR A 6 -9.29 10.83 11.32
CA THR A 6 -9.19 10.20 12.65
C THR A 6 -10.33 9.19 12.84
N MET A 7 -10.04 8.03 13.43
CA MET A 7 -11.05 6.99 13.73
C MET A 7 -10.78 6.35 15.10
N TYR A 8 -11.84 6.08 15.86
CA TYR A 8 -11.77 5.30 17.11
C TYR A 8 -13.17 4.89 17.53
N VAL A 9 -13.29 3.76 18.25
CA VAL A 9 -14.57 3.32 18.82
C VAL A 9 -14.93 4.15 20.05
N THR A 10 -13.92 4.53 20.84
CA THR A 10 -14.09 5.28 22.09
C THR A 10 -13.05 6.38 22.15
N GLY A 11 -13.48 7.61 22.45
CA GLY A 11 -12.62 8.79 22.39
C GLY A 11 -11.64 8.93 23.56
N PRO A 12 -10.63 9.81 23.43
CA PRO A 12 -9.56 9.96 24.43
C PRO A 12 -10.07 10.33 25.84
N GLU A 13 -11.14 11.12 25.93
CA GLU A 13 -11.70 11.54 27.23
C GLU A 13 -12.25 10.36 28.04
N VAL A 14 -12.87 9.39 27.37
CA VAL A 14 -13.38 8.17 28.01
C VAL A 14 -12.23 7.24 28.39
N VAL A 15 -11.21 7.13 27.53
CA VAL A 15 -9.97 6.39 27.84
C VAL A 15 -9.32 6.95 29.10
N LYS A 16 -9.18 8.27 29.20
CA LYS A 16 -8.65 8.94 30.40
C LYS A 16 -9.50 8.69 31.63
N THR A 17 -10.81 8.78 31.51
CA THR A 17 -11.72 8.64 32.67
C THR A 17 -11.80 7.21 33.18
N VAL A 18 -11.76 6.21 32.29
CA VAL A 18 -11.94 4.79 32.63
C VAL A 18 -10.62 4.08 32.91
N LEU A 19 -9.58 4.34 32.10
CA LEU A 19 -8.29 3.66 32.18
C LEU A 19 -7.20 4.53 32.83
N GLY A 20 -7.43 5.84 33.00
CA GLY A 20 -6.43 6.76 33.54
C GLY A 20 -5.32 7.13 32.56
N GLU A 21 -5.42 6.69 31.30
CA GLU A 21 -4.40 6.93 30.28
C GLU A 21 -4.67 8.25 29.54
N GLU A 22 -3.67 9.14 29.50
CA GLU A 22 -3.70 10.34 28.66
C GLU A 22 -3.09 10.04 27.29
N ILE A 23 -3.91 10.14 26.25
CA ILE A 23 -3.50 9.92 24.86
C ILE A 23 -4.07 11.02 23.97
N SER A 24 -3.31 11.49 22.99
CA SER A 24 -3.77 12.50 22.03
C SER A 24 -4.72 11.88 20.99
N PHE A 25 -5.52 12.71 20.31
CA PHE A 25 -6.38 12.24 19.22
C PHE A 25 -5.58 11.58 18.08
N GLU A 26 -4.41 12.15 17.75
CA GLU A 26 -3.54 11.62 16.69
C GLU A 26 -2.90 10.30 17.10
N ASP A 27 -2.46 10.18 18.35
CA ASP A 27 -1.86 8.95 18.87
C ASP A 27 -2.89 7.83 19.07
N LEU A 28 -4.14 8.18 19.41
CA LEU A 28 -5.21 7.21 19.61
C LEU A 28 -5.75 6.65 18.29
N GLY A 29 -5.95 7.51 17.29
CA GLY A 29 -6.72 7.14 16.10
C GLY A 29 -6.39 7.94 14.85
N GLY A 30 -5.24 8.63 14.83
CA GLY A 30 -4.78 9.38 13.68
C GLY A 30 -4.49 8.49 12.46
N ALA A 31 -4.42 9.11 11.29
CA ALA A 31 -4.19 8.40 10.04
C ALA A 31 -2.88 7.59 10.06
N MET A 32 -1.81 8.13 10.65
CA MET A 32 -0.53 7.44 10.75
C MET A 32 -0.58 6.24 11.71
N THR A 33 -1.28 6.38 12.85
CA THR A 33 -1.51 5.29 13.80
C THR A 33 -2.21 4.11 13.12
N HIS A 34 -3.23 4.38 12.32
CA HIS A 34 -3.93 3.34 11.56
C HIS A 34 -3.15 2.78 10.38
N GLY A 35 -2.28 3.58 9.75
CA GLY A 35 -1.47 3.16 8.61
C GLY A 35 -0.21 2.38 8.99
N THR A 36 0.27 2.47 10.24
CA THR A 36 1.53 1.83 10.67
C THR A 36 1.37 0.82 11.80
N LYS A 37 0.44 1.03 12.74
CA LYS A 37 0.31 0.22 13.95
C LYS A 37 -0.89 -0.71 13.93
N SER A 38 -2.09 -0.18 13.65
CA SER A 38 -3.31 -0.99 13.71
C SER A 38 -3.66 -1.69 12.40
N GLY A 39 -3.12 -1.22 11.27
CA GLY A 39 -3.42 -1.75 9.93
C GLY A 39 -4.85 -1.50 9.47
N VAL A 40 -5.57 -0.53 10.06
CA VAL A 40 -6.95 -0.21 9.68
C VAL A 40 -6.98 0.66 8.43
N ALA A 41 -5.98 1.52 8.25
CA ALA A 41 -5.88 2.39 7.08
C ALA A 41 -4.91 1.77 6.08
N HIS A 42 -5.38 1.60 4.83
CA HIS A 42 -4.58 0.97 3.79
C HIS A 42 -3.56 1.91 3.14
N PHE A 43 -3.86 3.21 3.19
CA PHE A 43 -3.05 4.29 2.67
C PHE A 43 -3.09 5.48 3.63
N VAL A 44 -1.98 6.21 3.69
CA VAL A 44 -1.92 7.52 4.36
C VAL A 44 -1.55 8.55 3.30
N ALA A 45 -2.52 9.38 2.93
CA ALA A 45 -2.32 10.49 1.99
C ALA A 45 -2.04 11.79 2.76
N GLN A 46 -1.16 12.64 2.23
CA GLN A 46 -0.79 13.94 2.79
C GLN A 46 -1.92 14.96 2.68
N ASN A 47 -2.77 14.85 1.65
CA ASN A 47 -3.91 15.71 1.42
C ASN A 47 -5.03 14.98 0.66
N GLU A 48 -6.18 15.63 0.51
CA GLU A 48 -7.36 15.06 -0.15
C GLU A 48 -7.15 14.79 -1.64
N TYR A 49 -6.36 15.63 -2.34
CA TYR A 49 -6.08 15.43 -3.76
C TYR A 49 -5.30 14.13 -4.00
N GLN A 50 -4.24 13.91 -3.23
CA GLN A 50 -3.48 12.65 -3.28
C GLN A 50 -4.35 11.45 -2.89
N CYS A 51 -5.23 11.62 -1.89
CA CYS A 51 -6.18 10.57 -1.50
C CYS A 51 -7.09 10.18 -2.68
N MET A 52 -7.63 11.16 -3.39
CA MET A 52 -8.46 10.93 -4.58
C MET A 52 -7.68 10.28 -5.72
N ASP A 53 -6.40 10.61 -5.89
CA ASP A 53 -5.56 9.97 -6.90
C ASP A 53 -5.25 8.51 -6.56
N TYR A 54 -5.06 8.16 -5.28
CA TYR A 54 -5.00 6.76 -4.84
C TYR A 54 -6.30 6.01 -5.12
N ILE A 55 -7.46 6.61 -4.85
CA ILE A 55 -8.77 5.99 -5.11
C ILE A 55 -8.96 5.75 -6.61
N LYS A 56 -8.68 6.75 -7.47
CA LYS A 56 -8.75 6.58 -8.93
C LYS A 56 -7.81 5.48 -9.42
N SER A 57 -6.59 5.43 -8.88
CA SER A 57 -5.61 4.40 -9.23
C SER A 57 -6.11 3.01 -8.84
N LEU A 58 -6.59 2.84 -7.60
CA LEU A 58 -7.18 1.59 -7.13
C LEU A 58 -8.33 1.12 -8.03
N LEU A 59 -9.28 2.01 -8.33
CA LEU A 59 -10.42 1.69 -9.19
C LEU A 59 -10.02 1.33 -10.63
N SER A 60 -8.86 1.77 -11.10
CA SER A 60 -8.36 1.35 -12.41
C SER A 60 -7.98 -0.14 -12.46
N TYR A 61 -7.63 -0.75 -11.32
CA TYR A 61 -7.23 -2.16 -11.23
C TYR A 61 -8.42 -3.10 -10.95
N ILE A 62 -9.50 -2.60 -10.37
CA ILE A 62 -10.61 -3.42 -9.86
C ILE A 62 -11.74 -3.49 -10.92
N PRO A 63 -12.30 -4.68 -11.20
CA PRO A 63 -13.49 -4.80 -12.07
C PRO A 63 -14.71 -4.13 -11.46
N GLN A 64 -15.70 -3.75 -12.28
CA GLN A 64 -16.90 -3.08 -11.77
C GLN A 64 -17.74 -3.97 -10.85
N ASN A 65 -17.63 -5.28 -11.01
CA ASN A 65 -18.32 -6.28 -10.18
C ASN A 65 -17.58 -7.64 -10.24
N ASN A 66 -18.08 -8.61 -9.47
CA ASN A 66 -17.45 -9.93 -9.33
C ASN A 66 -17.62 -10.88 -10.55
N SER A 67 -18.41 -10.49 -11.55
CA SER A 67 -18.69 -11.30 -12.74
C SER A 67 -17.91 -10.82 -13.97
N GLU A 68 -17.19 -9.70 -13.85
CA GLU A 68 -16.38 -9.12 -14.92
C GLU A 68 -14.89 -9.39 -14.71
N ALA A 69 -14.16 -9.46 -15.81
CA ALA A 69 -12.70 -9.49 -15.76
C ALA A 69 -12.15 -8.10 -15.37
N PRO A 70 -10.94 -8.03 -14.77
CA PRO A 70 -10.28 -6.76 -14.50
C PRO A 70 -10.14 -5.91 -15.77
N PRO A 71 -10.14 -4.56 -15.65
CA PRO A 71 -10.00 -3.68 -16.81
C PRO A 71 -8.65 -3.85 -17.49
N ALA A 72 -8.66 -4.27 -18.77
CA ALA A 72 -7.46 -4.32 -19.60
C ALA A 72 -7.09 -2.91 -20.10
N ILE A 73 -5.81 -2.59 -20.11
CA ILE A 73 -5.29 -1.32 -20.65
C ILE A 73 -4.30 -1.58 -21.76
N LYS A 74 -4.16 -0.63 -22.69
CA LYS A 74 -3.07 -0.71 -23.66
C LYS A 74 -1.76 -0.41 -22.95
N THR A 75 -0.84 -1.37 -22.99
CA THR A 75 0.55 -1.17 -22.57
C THR A 75 1.46 -1.12 -23.80
N SER A 76 2.57 -0.40 -23.67
CA SER A 76 3.69 -0.45 -24.62
C SER A 76 4.81 -1.37 -24.14
N ASP A 77 4.68 -1.95 -22.94
CA ASP A 77 5.63 -2.92 -22.43
C ASP A 77 5.54 -4.23 -23.24
N ASP A 78 6.69 -4.81 -23.54
CA ASP A 78 6.76 -6.05 -24.31
C ASP A 78 6.47 -7.22 -23.36
N PRO A 79 5.44 -8.05 -23.60
CA PRO A 79 5.18 -9.23 -22.78
C PRO A 79 6.35 -10.23 -22.74
N ASN A 80 7.33 -10.11 -23.65
CA ASN A 80 8.55 -10.92 -23.69
C ASN A 80 9.78 -10.16 -23.18
N ARG A 81 9.61 -9.01 -22.51
CA ARG A 81 10.73 -8.24 -21.95
C ARG A 81 11.58 -9.15 -21.05
N LEU A 82 12.89 -9.13 -21.29
CA LEU A 82 13.87 -9.81 -20.45
C LEU A 82 14.63 -8.78 -19.64
N ASP A 83 14.66 -8.98 -18.32
CA ASP A 83 15.52 -8.21 -17.42
C ASP A 83 16.64 -9.12 -16.88
N ASN A 84 17.80 -9.01 -17.50
CA ASN A 84 18.99 -9.77 -17.08
C ASN A 84 19.51 -9.33 -15.70
N ASN A 85 19.09 -8.18 -15.17
CA ASN A 85 19.54 -7.71 -13.87
C ASN A 85 18.90 -8.48 -12.70
N LEU A 86 17.78 -9.17 -12.92
CA LEU A 86 17.09 -9.99 -11.90
C LEU A 86 18.03 -10.98 -11.20
N ILE A 87 18.99 -11.55 -11.95
CA ILE A 87 19.97 -12.51 -11.41
C ILE A 87 20.92 -11.90 -10.38
N ASN A 88 21.12 -10.57 -10.42
CA ASN A 88 22.03 -9.86 -9.54
C ASN A 88 21.34 -9.33 -8.27
N ILE A 89 20.00 -9.35 -8.21
CA ILE A 89 19.23 -8.83 -7.07
C ILE A 89 19.34 -9.80 -5.88
N VAL A 90 19.23 -11.11 -6.14
CA VAL A 90 19.31 -12.13 -5.10
C VAL A 90 20.77 -12.37 -4.72
N PRO A 91 21.18 -12.09 -3.46
CA PRO A 91 22.56 -12.31 -3.04
C PRO A 91 22.92 -13.79 -3.02
N GLU A 92 24.19 -14.11 -3.27
CA GLU A 92 24.70 -15.48 -3.11
C GLU A 92 24.63 -15.97 -1.65
N ASP A 93 24.80 -15.05 -0.69
CA ASP A 93 24.64 -15.32 0.74
C ASP A 93 23.16 -15.33 1.13
N SER A 94 22.65 -16.50 1.50
CA SER A 94 21.26 -16.71 1.94
C SER A 94 20.84 -15.91 3.18
N LEU A 95 21.78 -15.39 3.98
CA LEU A 95 21.48 -14.57 5.16
C LEU A 95 21.40 -13.08 4.82
N LYS A 96 21.86 -12.67 3.64
CA LYS A 96 21.85 -11.27 3.22
C LYS A 96 20.47 -10.91 2.66
N PRO A 97 19.79 -9.88 3.20
CA PRO A 97 18.51 -9.44 2.66
C PRO A 97 18.69 -8.72 1.32
N TYR A 98 17.61 -8.65 0.57
CA TYR A 98 17.45 -7.84 -0.64
C TYR A 98 16.05 -7.21 -0.65
N ASP A 99 15.85 -6.22 -1.52
CA ASP A 99 14.54 -5.59 -1.68
C ASP A 99 13.68 -6.37 -2.67
N MET A 100 12.63 -7.02 -2.17
CA MET A 100 11.68 -7.76 -2.99
C MET A 100 10.95 -6.86 -3.99
N LYS A 101 10.80 -5.56 -3.69
CA LYS A 101 10.14 -4.61 -4.58
C LYS A 101 10.91 -4.43 -5.88
N GLU A 102 12.24 -4.56 -5.88
CA GLU A 102 13.03 -4.50 -7.12
C GLU A 102 12.61 -5.59 -8.11
N ILE A 103 12.36 -6.81 -7.61
CA ILE A 103 11.86 -7.92 -8.43
C ILE A 103 10.44 -7.62 -8.91
N ILE A 104 9.56 -7.15 -8.01
CA ILE A 104 8.16 -6.81 -8.34
C ILE A 104 8.10 -5.74 -9.44
N TYR A 105 8.89 -4.68 -9.32
CA TYR A 105 8.95 -3.64 -10.35
C TYR A 105 9.47 -4.21 -11.67
N SER A 106 10.52 -5.03 -11.64
CA SER A 106 11.07 -5.61 -12.86
C SER A 106 10.08 -6.49 -13.63
N ILE A 107 9.17 -7.21 -12.96
CA ILE A 107 8.23 -8.13 -13.63
C ILE A 107 6.92 -7.48 -14.10
N LEU A 108 6.52 -6.35 -13.52
CA LEU A 108 5.24 -5.70 -13.83
C LEU A 108 5.38 -4.71 -14.99
N ASP A 109 4.27 -4.50 -15.71
CA ASP A 109 4.22 -3.56 -16.83
C ASP A 109 4.69 -2.15 -16.42
N ASP A 110 5.51 -1.53 -17.26
CA ASP A 110 6.10 -0.19 -17.07
C ASP A 110 6.87 -0.03 -15.75
N ASN A 111 7.25 -1.13 -15.10
CA ASN A 111 7.79 -1.15 -13.74
C ASN A 111 6.87 -0.45 -12.71
N LYS A 112 5.54 -0.59 -12.86
CA LYS A 112 4.56 0.02 -11.96
C LYS A 112 3.97 -1.00 -11.00
N PHE A 113 4.00 -0.65 -9.72
CA PHE A 113 3.36 -1.39 -8.65
C PHE A 113 2.56 -0.44 -7.77
N PHE A 114 1.30 -0.79 -7.50
CA PHE A 114 0.42 -0.04 -6.63
C PHE A 114 0.25 -0.79 -5.31
N GLU A 115 1.14 -0.46 -4.37
CA GLU A 115 1.27 -1.15 -3.09
C GLU A 115 0.14 -0.82 -2.11
N ILE A 116 -0.32 -1.85 -1.40
CA ILE A 116 -1.33 -1.76 -0.35
C ILE A 116 -0.64 -2.00 0.98
N HIS A 117 -1.00 -1.24 2.02
CA HIS A 117 -0.41 -1.39 3.36
C HIS A 117 1.11 -1.15 3.40
N GLU A 118 1.66 -0.29 2.54
CA GLU A 118 3.11 -0.03 2.46
C GLU A 118 3.77 0.28 3.82
N LEU A 119 3.03 0.90 4.74
CA LEU A 119 3.55 1.29 6.06
C LEU A 119 3.26 0.27 7.17
N PHE A 120 2.46 -0.77 6.92
CA PHE A 120 2.00 -1.76 7.90
C PHE A 120 2.48 -3.17 7.55
N ALA A 121 3.10 -3.87 8.52
CA ALA A 121 3.60 -5.24 8.34
C ALA A 121 4.55 -5.40 7.13
N GLN A 122 5.55 -4.51 7.04
CA GLN A 122 6.50 -4.38 5.92
C GLN A 122 7.36 -5.62 5.63
N ASN A 123 7.25 -6.67 6.44
CA ASN A 123 7.85 -7.96 6.17
C ASN A 123 7.12 -8.77 5.08
N VAL A 124 5.95 -8.32 4.61
CA VAL A 124 5.22 -8.88 3.45
C VAL A 124 4.75 -7.72 2.57
N VAL A 125 4.92 -7.87 1.25
CA VAL A 125 4.50 -6.87 0.26
C VAL A 125 3.22 -7.35 -0.43
N VAL A 126 2.20 -6.48 -0.50
CA VAL A 126 0.93 -6.75 -1.18
C VAL A 126 0.58 -5.57 -2.05
N GLY A 127 0.05 -5.81 -3.25
CA GLY A 127 -0.35 -4.72 -4.13
C GLY A 127 -0.92 -5.18 -5.45
N PHE A 128 -1.25 -4.20 -6.28
CA PHE A 128 -1.74 -4.40 -7.64
C PHE A 128 -0.64 -4.10 -8.67
N GLY A 129 -0.65 -4.86 -9.75
CA GLY A 129 0.21 -4.69 -10.91
C GLY A 129 -0.53 -5.16 -12.16
N ARG A 130 0.04 -4.88 -13.33
CA ARG A 130 -0.46 -5.37 -14.62
C ARG A 130 0.61 -6.17 -15.33
N MET A 131 0.17 -7.11 -16.14
CA MET A 131 1.02 -7.92 -17.00
C MET A 131 0.35 -8.01 -18.37
N ASN A 132 0.99 -7.42 -19.38
CA ASN A 132 0.43 -7.27 -20.72
C ASN A 132 -0.94 -6.56 -20.76
N GLY A 133 -1.14 -5.54 -19.91
CA GLY A 133 -2.31 -4.67 -19.90
C GLY A 133 -3.43 -5.10 -18.97
#